data_AF-A0A833A296-F1
#
_entry.id   AF-A0A833A296-F1
#
_cell.length_a   1.000
_cell.length_b   1.000
_cell.length_c   1.000
_cell.angle_alpha   90.00
_cell.angle_beta   90.00
_cell.angle_gamma   90.00
#
_symmetry.space_group_name_H-M   'P 1'
#
loop_
_entity.id
_entity.type
_entity.pdbx_description
1 polymer ?
#
loop_
_entity_poly.entity_id
_entity_poly.type
_entity_poly.pdbx_seq_one_letter_code
_entity_poly.pdbx_strand_id
1 'polypeptide(L)'
;MSAEEAKKQEQREELPRKKIDVRSALAMIPPASQLLGKEKKQRERRVRLRFHDEIKEGIAKVSPDLLKEIGEGAYIEVVVAHRHKFRYRVEKDENVPPNEVWVNGSKLPEYGVSDNTIVTVRTIKA
;
A
#
# COMPACT_ATOMS: atom_id res chain seq x y z
N MET A 1 8.18 83.54 -5.88
CA MET A 1 7.67 82.71 -4.79
C MET A 1 6.74 81.67 -5.38
N SER A 2 7.12 80.42 -5.67
CA SER A 2 8.36 79.85 -6.20
C SER A 2 7.91 78.58 -6.93
N ALA A 3 8.52 78.27 -8.08
CA ALA A 3 8.24 77.10 -8.92
C ALA A 3 8.63 75.74 -8.25
N GLU A 4 8.72 75.75 -6.92
CA GLU A 4 9.26 74.69 -6.08
C GLU A 4 8.14 73.88 -5.39
N GLU A 5 6.93 74.45 -5.28
CA GLU A 5 5.79 73.78 -4.66
C GLU A 5 5.01 72.88 -5.63
N ALA A 6 5.08 73.13 -6.94
CA ALA A 6 4.42 72.29 -7.95
C ALA A 6 5.13 70.95 -8.20
N LYS A 7 6.42 70.81 -7.86
CA LYS A 7 7.19 69.56 -8.03
C LYS A 7 7.06 68.59 -6.85
N LYS A 8 6.48 69.02 -5.73
CA LYS A 8 6.45 68.21 -4.49
C LYS A 8 5.20 67.32 -4.35
N GLN A 9 4.20 67.49 -5.21
CA GLN A 9 2.97 66.68 -5.18
C GLN A 9 2.95 65.50 -6.16
N GLU A 10 3.85 65.43 -7.14
CA GLU A 10 3.97 64.27 -8.03
C GLU A 10 4.86 63.14 -7.46
N GLN A 11 5.48 63.34 -6.30
CA GLN A 11 6.31 62.32 -5.63
C GLN A 11 5.59 61.64 -4.45
N ARG A 12 4.26 61.51 -4.49
CA ARG A 12 3.60 60.51 -3.65
C ARG A 12 3.88 59.13 -4.24
N GLU A 13 5.04 58.62 -3.85
CA GLU A 13 5.53 57.24 -3.93
C GLU A 13 4.41 56.24 -4.26
N GLU A 14 4.22 56.00 -5.56
CA GLU A 14 3.68 54.74 -6.03
C GLU A 14 4.74 53.68 -5.70
N LEU A 15 4.74 53.21 -4.46
CA LEU A 15 5.49 52.03 -4.06
C LEU A 15 5.14 50.94 -5.07
N PRO A 16 6.11 50.41 -5.84
CA PRO A 16 5.81 49.40 -6.83
C PRO A 16 5.24 48.21 -6.06
N ARG A 17 3.95 47.90 -6.29
CA ARG A 17 3.31 46.72 -5.71
C ARG A 17 4.12 45.52 -6.17
N LYS A 18 5.05 45.05 -5.32
CA LYS A 18 5.80 43.81 -5.56
C LYS A 18 4.74 42.73 -5.75
N LYS A 19 4.59 42.28 -7.00
CA LYS A 19 3.74 41.15 -7.33
C LYS A 19 4.23 40.02 -6.45
N ILE A 20 3.38 39.58 -5.53
CA ILE A 20 3.72 38.50 -4.60
C ILE A 20 4.08 37.30 -5.48
N ASP A 21 5.31 36.84 -5.38
CA ASP A 21 5.81 35.73 -6.18
C ASP A 21 5.05 34.46 -5.77
N VAL A 22 3.99 34.15 -6.52
CA VAL A 22 3.07 33.02 -6.24
C VAL A 22 3.83 31.70 -6.09
N ARG A 23 4.96 31.55 -6.81
CA ARG A 23 5.85 30.38 -6.72
C ARG A 23 6.54 30.23 -5.37
N SER A 24 6.93 31.32 -4.72
CA SER A 24 7.56 31.25 -3.39
C SER A 24 6.53 30.94 -2.30
N ALA A 25 5.30 31.45 -2.45
CA ALA A 25 4.18 31.08 -1.59
C ALA A 25 3.78 29.60 -1.75
N LEU A 26 3.73 29.08 -2.98
CA LEU A 26 3.46 27.65 -3.24
C LEU A 26 4.56 26.73 -2.72
N ALA A 27 5.82 27.16 -2.70
CA ALA A 27 6.94 26.38 -2.17
C ALA A 27 6.89 26.22 -0.63
N MET A 28 6.19 27.12 0.07
CA MET A 28 5.99 27.05 1.51
C MET A 28 4.90 26.03 1.90
N ILE A 29 3.95 25.78 0.99
CA ILE A 29 2.88 24.81 1.19
C ILE A 29 3.44 23.43 0.80
N PRO A 30 3.60 22.49 1.74
CA PRO A 30 4.02 21.14 1.37
C PRO A 30 3.03 20.56 0.36
N PRO A 31 3.50 19.92 -0.72
CA PRO A 31 2.61 19.31 -1.70
C PRO A 31 1.66 18.34 -1.00
N ALA A 32 0.40 18.28 -1.45
CA ALA A 32 -0.65 17.47 -0.82
C ALA A 32 -0.23 16.00 -0.61
N SER A 33 0.61 15.46 -1.51
CA SER A 33 1.18 14.11 -1.41
C SER A 33 2.13 13.90 -0.22
N GLN A 34 2.65 14.95 0.41
CA GLN A 34 3.43 14.87 1.65
C GLN A 34 2.53 14.95 2.90
N LEU A 35 1.37 15.61 2.80
CA LEU A 35 0.39 15.72 3.89
C LEU A 35 -0.46 14.45 4.04
N LEU A 36 -0.84 13.83 2.92
CA LEU A 36 -1.43 12.49 2.93
C LEU A 36 -0.32 11.49 3.24
N GLY A 37 -0.19 11.17 4.53
CA GLY A 37 0.83 10.27 5.04
C GLY A 37 0.97 9.01 4.18
N LYS A 38 2.23 8.60 3.93
CA LYS A 38 2.55 7.36 3.23
C LYS A 38 1.75 6.22 3.88
N GLU A 39 0.72 5.72 3.20
CA GLU A 39 0.04 4.50 3.64
C GLU A 39 1.11 3.43 3.84
N LYS A 40 1.14 2.80 5.01
CA LYS A 40 2.03 1.66 5.27
C LYS A 40 1.65 0.59 4.25
N LYS A 41 2.45 0.45 3.19
CA LYS A 41 2.30 -0.61 2.20
C LYS A 41 2.22 -1.93 2.96
N GLN A 42 1.07 -2.59 2.86
CA GLN A 42 0.92 -3.97 3.33
C GLN A 42 1.99 -4.80 2.63
N ARG A 43 2.72 -5.62 3.39
CA ARG A 43 3.76 -6.46 2.80
C ARG A 43 3.06 -7.63 2.12
N GLU A 44 3.18 -7.70 0.81
CA GLU A 44 2.59 -8.74 -0.03
C GLU A 44 3.69 -9.62 -0.60
N ARG A 45 3.45 -10.94 -0.67
CA ARG A 45 4.38 -11.88 -1.30
C ARG A 45 3.65 -12.76 -2.31
N ARG A 46 4.29 -13.00 -3.46
CA ARG A 46 3.78 -13.91 -4.49
C ARG A 46 4.38 -15.30 -4.26
N VAL A 47 3.52 -16.29 -4.12
CA VAL A 47 3.88 -17.67 -3.78
C VAL A 47 3.03 -18.66 -4.57
N ARG A 48 3.46 -19.91 -4.61
CA ARG A 48 2.71 -21.00 -5.25
C ARG A 48 1.77 -21.62 -4.24
N LEU A 49 0.55 -21.87 -4.68
CA LEU A 49 -0.45 -22.53 -3.87
C LEU A 49 -0.44 -24.03 -4.18
N ARG A 50 -0.36 -24.88 -3.14
CA ARG A 50 -0.38 -26.33 -3.25
C ARG A 50 -1.62 -26.91 -2.59
N PHE A 51 -2.22 -27.90 -3.24
CA PHE A 51 -3.34 -28.63 -2.69
C PHE A 51 -2.88 -29.83 -1.85
N HIS A 52 -3.36 -29.89 -0.62
CA HIS A 52 -3.18 -31.04 0.26
C HIS A 52 -4.52 -31.34 0.93
N ASP A 53 -5.07 -32.51 0.63
CA ASP A 53 -6.39 -32.93 1.12
C ASP A 53 -6.40 -33.22 2.63
N GLU A 54 -5.21 -33.44 3.23
CA GLU A 54 -5.03 -33.63 4.66
C GLU A 54 -5.30 -32.35 5.49
N ILE A 55 -5.25 -31.19 4.85
CA ILE A 55 -5.46 -29.90 5.50
C ILE A 55 -6.96 -29.64 5.63
N LYS A 56 -7.42 -29.16 6.78
CA LYS A 56 -8.83 -28.80 6.97
C LYS A 56 -9.20 -27.58 6.15
N GLU A 57 -10.45 -27.53 5.70
CA GLU A 57 -10.99 -26.36 5.03
C GLU A 57 -10.86 -25.10 5.92
N GLY A 58 -10.51 -23.96 5.30
CA GLY A 58 -10.33 -22.69 6.02
C GLY A 58 -8.99 -22.55 6.75
N ILE A 59 -8.12 -23.55 6.70
CA ILE A 59 -6.75 -23.49 7.24
C ILE A 59 -5.74 -23.44 6.09
N ALA A 60 -4.71 -22.62 6.25
CA ALA A 60 -3.55 -22.59 5.37
C ALA A 60 -2.28 -22.85 6.17
N LYS A 61 -1.53 -23.88 5.76
CA LYS A 61 -0.20 -24.15 6.31
C LYS A 61 0.83 -23.28 5.59
N VAL A 62 1.63 -22.59 6.39
CA VAL A 62 2.65 -21.66 5.88
C VAL A 62 3.95 -21.82 6.65
N SER A 63 5.05 -21.57 5.94
CA SER A 63 6.37 -21.48 6.53
C SER A 63 6.46 -20.30 7.52
N PRO A 64 7.13 -20.45 8.68
CA PRO A 64 7.46 -19.34 9.55
C PRO A 64 8.24 -18.22 8.86
N ASP A 65 9.09 -18.55 7.89
CA ASP A 65 9.90 -17.56 7.17
C ASP A 65 9.07 -16.72 6.20
N LEU A 66 8.07 -17.33 5.55
CA LEU A 66 7.09 -16.60 4.75
C LEU A 66 6.36 -15.56 5.62
N LEU A 67 5.94 -15.94 6.83
CA LEU A 67 5.29 -15.03 7.78
C LEU A 67 6.18 -13.89 8.26
N LYS A 68 7.49 -14.10 8.43
CA LYS A 68 8.42 -13.00 8.76
C LYS A 68 8.46 -11.93 7.67
N GLU A 69 8.31 -12.33 6.42
CA GLU A 69 8.33 -11.41 5.28
C GLU A 69 7.01 -10.63 5.11
N ILE A 70 5.86 -11.32 5.11
CA ILE A 70 4.55 -10.66 4.95
C ILE A 70 4.07 -9.99 6.24
N GLY A 71 4.52 -10.46 7.40
CA GLY A 71 4.11 -9.98 8.72
C GLY A 71 3.28 -11.00 9.49
N GLU A 72 3.45 -11.00 10.81
CA GLU A 72 2.74 -11.91 11.71
C GLU A 72 1.25 -11.55 11.80
N GLY A 73 0.38 -12.55 11.62
CA GLY A 73 -1.06 -12.43 11.70
C GLY A 73 -1.72 -13.80 11.90
N ALA A 74 -2.89 -13.82 12.54
CA ALA A 74 -3.68 -15.05 12.73
C ALA A 74 -4.38 -15.49 11.44
N TYR A 75 -4.58 -14.56 10.51
CA TYR A 75 -5.27 -14.77 9.24
C TYR A 75 -4.42 -14.24 8.09
N ILE A 76 -4.44 -14.99 6.98
CA ILE A 76 -3.91 -14.56 5.70
C ILE A 76 -5.03 -14.45 4.69
N GLU A 77 -4.83 -13.54 3.76
CA GLU A 77 -5.65 -13.43 2.57
C GLU A 77 -4.85 -13.85 1.36
N VAL A 78 -5.40 -14.81 0.63
CA VAL A 78 -4.85 -15.33 -0.61
C VAL A 78 -5.65 -14.72 -1.75
N VAL A 79 -4.98 -13.93 -2.57
CA VAL A 79 -5.56 -13.28 -3.75
C VAL A 79 -5.11 -14.03 -5.00
N VAL A 80 -6.07 -14.59 -5.73
CA VAL A 80 -5.84 -15.28 -7.00
C VAL A 80 -6.15 -14.34 -8.15
N ALA A 81 -5.13 -14.03 -8.95
CA ALA A 81 -5.23 -13.20 -10.16
C ALA A 81 -6.01 -11.87 -9.98
N HIS A 82 -5.93 -11.26 -8.80
CA HIS A 82 -6.68 -10.04 -8.41
C HIS A 82 -8.21 -10.16 -8.45
N ARG A 83 -8.76 -11.36 -8.69
CA ARG A 83 -10.21 -11.59 -8.79
C ARG A 83 -10.75 -12.23 -7.53
N HIS A 84 -10.21 -13.39 -7.16
CA HIS A 84 -10.71 -14.16 -6.02
C HIS A 84 -9.87 -13.87 -4.78
N LYS A 85 -10.55 -13.66 -3.65
CA LYS A 85 -9.94 -13.39 -2.36
C LYS A 85 -10.43 -14.41 -1.36
N PHE A 86 -9.52 -15.18 -0.79
CA PHE A 86 -9.81 -16.21 0.19
C PHE A 86 -9.15 -15.87 1.51
N ARG A 87 -9.88 -16.03 2.61
CA ARG A 87 -9.35 -15.83 3.96
C ARG A 87 -9.11 -17.19 4.60
N TYR A 88 -7.89 -17.40 5.09
CA TYR A 88 -7.49 -18.61 5.76
C TYR A 88 -6.89 -18.31 7.12
N ARG A 89 -7.14 -19.20 8.07
CA ARG A 89 -6.44 -19.22 9.35
C ARG A 89 -5.04 -19.77 9.12
N VAL A 90 -4.05 -19.12 9.73
CA VAL A 90 -2.64 -19.48 9.61
C VAL A 90 -2.31 -20.63 10.55
N GLU A 91 -1.74 -21.70 10.01
CA GLU A 91 -1.07 -22.76 10.76
C GLU A 91 0.41 -22.81 10.34
N LYS A 92 1.31 -22.74 11.31
CA LYS A 92 2.75 -22.70 11.04
C LYS A 92 3.29 -24.12 10.93
N ASP A 93 3.96 -24.43 9.84
CA ASP A 93 4.56 -25.74 9.59
C ASP A 93 5.94 -25.54 8.94
N GLU A 94 6.98 -26.14 9.52
CA GLU A 94 8.37 -26.03 9.05
C GLU A 94 8.62 -26.87 7.80
N ASN A 95 7.76 -27.85 7.51
CA ASN A 95 7.86 -28.67 6.30
C ASN A 95 7.46 -27.90 5.03
N VAL A 96 6.74 -26.78 5.20
CA VAL A 96 6.26 -25.97 4.07
C VAL A 96 7.40 -25.07 3.58
N PRO A 97 7.76 -25.11 2.29
CA PRO A 97 8.74 -24.20 1.73
C PRO A 97 8.31 -22.73 1.82
N PRO A 98 9.24 -21.76 1.94
CA PRO A 98 8.91 -20.34 2.07
C PRO A 98 8.28 -19.71 0.81
N ASN A 99 8.32 -20.41 -0.33
CA ASN A 99 7.72 -19.98 -1.59
C ASN A 99 6.40 -20.70 -1.91
N GLU A 100 5.91 -21.54 -1.00
CA GLU A 100 4.70 -22.32 -1.16
C GLU A 100 3.74 -22.09 0.01
N VAL A 101 2.44 -22.25 -0.26
CA VAL A 101 1.38 -22.23 0.74
C VAL A 101 0.48 -23.43 0.49
N TRP A 102 0.26 -24.23 1.52
CA TRP A 102 -0.54 -25.43 1.40
C TRP A 102 -1.95 -25.17 1.95
N VAL A 103 -2.95 -25.54 1.15
CA VAL A 103 -4.36 -25.38 1.49
C VAL A 103 -5.14 -26.61 1.03
N ASN A 104 -6.35 -26.76 1.57
CA ASN A 104 -7.27 -27.77 1.10
C ASN A 104 -7.75 -27.44 -0.32
N GLY A 105 -7.61 -28.41 -1.23
CA GLY A 105 -7.97 -28.28 -2.65
C GLY A 105 -9.44 -28.53 -2.99
N SER A 106 -10.28 -29.01 -2.07
CA SER A 106 -11.61 -29.56 -2.41
C SER A 106 -12.55 -28.54 -3.07
N LYS A 107 -12.50 -27.26 -2.67
CA LYS A 107 -13.39 -26.19 -3.19
C LYS A 107 -12.71 -25.25 -4.19
N LEU A 108 -11.39 -25.32 -4.32
CA LEU A 108 -10.59 -24.38 -5.12
C LEU A 108 -10.78 -24.53 -6.64
N PRO A 109 -10.94 -25.74 -7.19
CA PRO A 109 -11.27 -25.95 -8.61
C PRO A 109 -12.60 -25.31 -9.04
N GLU A 110 -13.59 -25.25 -8.16
CA GLU A 110 -14.89 -24.61 -8.45
C GLU A 110 -14.72 -23.10 -8.70
N TYR A 111 -13.72 -22.49 -8.07
CA TYR A 111 -13.35 -21.08 -8.27
C TYR A 111 -12.34 -20.89 -9.41
N GLY A 112 -12.03 -21.94 -10.17
CA GLY A 112 -11.05 -21.90 -11.26
C GLY A 112 -9.60 -21.81 -10.79
N VAL A 113 -9.32 -22.23 -9.55
CA VAL A 113 -7.97 -22.28 -8.99
C VAL A 113 -7.44 -23.70 -9.14
N SER A 114 -6.33 -23.86 -9.86
CA SER A 114 -5.66 -25.15 -10.02
C SER A 114 -4.51 -25.31 -9.03
N ASP A 115 -4.01 -26.54 -8.88
CA ASP A 115 -2.77 -26.77 -8.13
C ASP A 115 -1.60 -25.98 -8.78
N ASN A 116 -0.62 -25.60 -7.95
CA ASN A 116 0.57 -24.85 -8.35
C ASN A 116 0.29 -23.44 -8.91
N THR A 117 -0.90 -22.89 -8.63
CA THR A 117 -1.29 -21.53 -9.05
C THR A 117 -0.45 -20.49 -8.32
N ILE A 118 -0.05 -19.42 -9.03
CA ILE A 118 0.64 -18.28 -8.42
C ILE A 118 -0.40 -17.35 -7.78
N VAL A 119 -0.24 -17.11 -6.48
CA VAL A 119 -1.14 -16.30 -5.68
C VAL A 119 -0.38 -15.20 -4.95
N THR A 120 -1.07 -14.10 -4.67
CA THR A 120 -0.55 -13.03 -3.82
C THR A 120 -1.08 -13.23 -2.42
N VAL A 121 -0.19 -13.37 -1.45
CA VAL A 121 -0.54 -13.53 -0.04
C VAL A 121 -0.28 -12.23 0.69
N ARG A 122 -1.26 -11.84 1.50
CA ARG A 122 -1.19 -10.69 2.40
C ARG A 122 -1.64 -11.09 3.79
N THR A 123 -1.02 -10.51 4.80
CA THR A 123 -1.48 -10.64 6.19
C THR A 123 -2.70 -9.75 6.40
N ILE A 124 -3.72 -10.27 7.08
CA ILE A 124 -4.80 -9.44 7.64
C ILE A 124 -4.50 -9.32 9.13
N LYS A 125 -4.23 -8.10 9.57
CA LYS A 125 -4.31 -7.77 11.00
C LYS A 125 -5.79 -7.67 11.36
N ALA A 126 -6.18 -8.44 12.37
CA ALA A 126 -7.47 -8.27 13.03
C ALA A 126 -7.51 -6.92 13.77
#